data_AF-A0A9K3N8R7-F1
#
_entry.id   AF-A0A9K3N8R7-F1
#
_cell.length_a   1.000
_cell.length_b   1.000
_cell.length_c   1.000
_cell.angle_alpha   90.00
_cell.angle_beta   90.00
_cell.angle_gamma   90.00
#
_symmetry.space_group_name_H-M   'P 1'
#
loop_
_entity.id
_entity.type
_entity.pdbx_description
1 polymer ?
#
loop_
_entity_poly.entity_id
_entity_poly.type
_entity_poly.pdbx_seq_one_letter_code
_entity_poly.pdbx_strand_id
1 'polypeptide(L)'
;MGFLLEWGAQFPTPNSTALDAPPGYIVLYAAFFRDGNFRLPMMKFTAEVLTNYGLHISQINALGLPRLTHFEFICKANRLEPTFEMFNVFYFVSYTSGFYSFNSRTSGVNPCSSNPPKSLHDWKQKFFYIRRGVIPVDMHYRAESEGVPKVNVSIDFVE
;
A
#
# COMPACT_ATOMS: atom_id res chain seq x y z
N MET A 1 4.99 -1.20 21.57
CA MET A 1 4.52 -2.06 20.45
C MET A 1 5.70 -2.93 20.03
N GLY A 2 5.64 -4.24 20.27
CA GLY A 2 6.66 -5.17 19.81
C GLY A 2 6.14 -5.94 18.59
N PHE A 3 7.00 -6.18 17.60
CA PHE A 3 6.72 -7.15 16.54
C PHE A 3 6.85 -8.58 17.10
N LEU A 4 6.15 -9.52 16.48
CA LEU A 4 6.31 -10.93 16.84
C LEU A 4 7.73 -11.40 16.47
N LEU A 5 8.35 -12.23 17.32
CA LEU A 5 9.75 -12.64 17.16
C LEU A 5 9.98 -13.39 15.84
N GLU A 6 9.02 -14.21 15.43
CA GLU A 6 9.05 -14.99 14.20
C GLU A 6 9.06 -14.14 12.93
N TRP A 7 8.61 -12.88 13.01
CA TRP A 7 8.67 -11.92 11.91
C TRP A 7 10.10 -11.42 11.66
N GLY A 8 10.99 -11.61 12.63
CA GLY A 8 12.40 -11.30 12.51
C GLY A 8 12.69 -9.83 12.26
N ALA A 9 11.85 -8.91 12.77
CA ALA A 9 12.03 -7.48 12.53
C ALA A 9 13.42 -6.99 13.01
N GLN A 10 14.12 -6.25 12.16
CA GLN A 10 15.47 -5.76 12.38
C GLN A 10 15.55 -4.26 12.10
N PHE A 11 16.09 -3.50 13.05
CA PHE A 11 16.41 -2.11 12.80
C PHE A 11 17.62 -2.01 11.86
N PRO A 12 17.67 -0.98 11.00
CA PRO A 12 18.83 -0.72 10.17
C PRO A 12 20.06 -0.41 11.04
N THR A 13 21.24 -0.82 10.58
CA THR A 13 22.51 -0.34 11.15
C THR A 13 22.77 1.10 10.68
N PRO A 14 23.67 1.85 11.34
CA PRO A 14 24.05 3.17 10.86
C PRO A 14 24.47 3.14 9.38
N ASN A 15 24.00 4.13 8.60
CA ASN A 15 24.21 4.29 7.16
C ASN A 15 23.51 3.29 6.23
N SER A 16 22.73 2.34 6.76
CA SER A 16 21.84 1.53 5.92
C SER A 16 20.75 2.39 5.28
N THR A 17 20.32 2.02 4.09
CA THR A 17 19.21 2.59 3.34
C THR A 17 18.08 1.57 3.20
N ALA A 18 16.89 2.03 2.79
CA ALA A 18 15.76 1.13 2.54
C ALA A 18 16.04 0.03 1.49
N LEU A 19 17.04 0.22 0.63
CA LEU A 19 17.43 -0.73 -0.41
C LEU A 19 18.39 -1.81 0.09
N ASP A 20 18.98 -1.65 1.28
CA ASP A 20 19.96 -2.58 1.85
C ASP A 20 19.31 -3.73 2.65
N ALA A 21 18.06 -4.07 2.32
CA ALA A 21 17.35 -5.17 2.97
C ALA A 21 18.10 -6.50 2.71
N PRO A 22 18.38 -7.31 3.75
CA PRO A 22 19.02 -8.62 3.56
C PRO A 22 18.20 -9.55 2.65
N PRO A 23 18.83 -10.57 2.03
CA PRO A 23 18.10 -11.59 1.28
C PRO A 23 16.97 -12.23 2.11
N GLY A 24 15.77 -12.30 1.55
CA GLY A 24 14.57 -12.81 2.23
C GLY A 24 13.86 -11.79 3.14
N TYR A 25 14.35 -10.55 3.20
CA TYR A 25 13.72 -9.45 3.92
C TYR A 25 13.15 -8.40 2.96
N ILE A 26 12.21 -7.61 3.49
CA ILE A 26 11.66 -6.42 2.83
C ILE A 26 11.74 -5.24 3.79
N VAL A 27 11.72 -4.03 3.25
CA VAL A 27 11.67 -2.80 4.04
C VAL A 27 10.24 -2.37 4.30
N LEU A 28 9.92 -1.99 5.54
CA LEU A 28 8.71 -1.25 5.88
C LEU A 28 9.06 0.02 6.61
N TYR A 29 8.31 1.08 6.34
CA TYR A 29 8.50 2.37 7.00
C TYR A 29 7.62 2.45 8.25
N ALA A 30 8.14 3.04 9.33
CA ALA A 30 7.36 3.25 10.55
C ALA A 30 6.09 4.07 10.29
N ALA A 31 6.17 5.00 9.33
CA ALA A 31 5.03 5.81 8.88
C ALA A 31 3.88 4.98 8.30
N PHE A 32 4.15 3.79 7.74
CA PHE A 32 3.08 2.91 7.25
C PHE A 32 2.10 2.54 8.38
N PHE A 33 2.63 2.26 9.57
CA PHE A 33 1.83 1.86 10.73
C PHE A 33 1.23 3.05 11.46
N ARG A 34 1.99 4.14 11.59
CA ARG A 34 1.57 5.33 12.34
C ARG A 34 0.56 6.17 11.57
N ASP A 35 0.86 6.47 10.31
CA ASP A 35 0.10 7.43 9.50
C ASP A 35 -0.67 6.71 8.37
N GLY A 36 -0.12 5.61 7.87
CA GLY A 36 -0.69 4.82 6.77
C GLY A 36 -1.79 3.85 7.19
N ASN A 37 -2.06 3.69 8.50
CA ASN A 37 -2.95 2.67 9.07
C ASN A 37 -2.65 1.21 8.65
N PHE A 38 -1.46 0.94 8.14
CA PHE A 38 -1.04 -0.40 7.78
C PHE A 38 -0.93 -1.28 9.01
N ARG A 39 -1.36 -2.54 8.87
CA ARG A 39 -1.33 -3.54 9.94
C ARG A 39 -0.66 -4.81 9.43
N LEU A 40 -0.02 -5.51 10.37
CA LEU A 40 0.48 -6.86 10.17
C LEU A 40 -0.24 -7.80 11.16
N PRO A 41 -0.64 -9.01 10.73
CA PRO A 41 -0.69 -9.49 9.35
C PRO A 41 -1.53 -8.57 8.45
N MET A 42 -1.16 -8.48 7.17
CA MET A 42 -1.79 -7.58 6.21
C MET A 42 -3.25 -7.97 5.96
N MET A 43 -4.13 -6.98 5.81
CA MET A 43 -5.52 -7.21 5.44
C MET A 43 -5.62 -7.88 4.06
N LYS A 44 -6.53 -8.85 3.91
CA LYS A 44 -6.73 -9.60 2.65
C LYS A 44 -6.97 -8.66 1.46
N PHE A 45 -7.83 -7.66 1.64
CA PHE A 45 -8.12 -6.67 0.60
C PHE A 45 -6.89 -5.84 0.21
N THR A 46 -6.06 -5.42 1.18
CA THR A 46 -4.77 -4.75 0.87
C THR A 46 -3.87 -5.65 0.03
N ALA A 47 -3.78 -6.94 0.38
CA ALA A 47 -3.00 -7.93 -0.37
C ALA A 47 -3.51 -8.08 -1.83
N GLU A 48 -4.83 -8.16 -1.98
CA GLU A 48 -5.52 -8.27 -3.26
C GLU A 48 -5.26 -7.06 -4.16
N VAL A 49 -5.37 -5.83 -3.63
CA VAL A 49 -5.12 -4.62 -4.42
C VAL A 49 -3.66 -4.53 -4.87
N LEU A 50 -2.70 -4.82 -3.97
CA LEU A 50 -1.28 -4.82 -4.32
C LEU A 50 -0.96 -5.88 -5.37
N THR A 51 -1.55 -7.07 -5.26
CA THR A 51 -1.38 -8.17 -6.22
C THR A 51 -1.93 -7.81 -7.60
N ASN A 52 -3.15 -7.26 -7.66
CA ASN A 52 -3.79 -6.91 -8.93
C ASN A 52 -3.12 -5.74 -9.65
N TYR A 53 -2.55 -4.78 -8.91
CA TYR A 53 -1.69 -3.75 -9.50
C TYR A 53 -0.24 -4.24 -9.73
N GLY A 54 0.14 -5.41 -9.23
CA GLY A 54 1.50 -5.93 -9.26
C GLY A 54 2.50 -4.99 -8.58
N LEU A 55 2.15 -4.44 -7.41
CA LEU A 55 2.95 -3.49 -6.63
C LEU A 55 3.54 -4.15 -5.39
N HIS A 56 4.77 -3.78 -5.04
CA HIS A 56 5.38 -4.17 -3.77
C HIS A 56 5.07 -3.15 -2.67
N ILE A 57 4.72 -3.61 -1.46
CA ILE A 57 4.36 -2.73 -0.32
C ILE A 57 5.44 -1.69 0.01
N SER A 58 6.72 -2.04 -0.09
CA SER A 58 7.84 -1.12 0.13
C SER A 58 7.92 0.04 -0.87
N GLN A 59 7.26 -0.10 -2.03
CA GLN A 59 7.21 0.94 -3.06
C GLN A 59 6.00 1.86 -2.91
N ILE A 60 5.13 1.62 -1.93
CA ILE A 60 3.94 2.44 -1.69
C ILE A 60 4.31 3.67 -0.86
N ASN A 61 3.80 4.82 -1.27
CA ASN A 61 3.84 6.04 -0.50
C ASN A 61 2.95 5.89 0.74
N ALA A 62 3.45 6.24 1.93
CA ALA A 62 2.69 6.15 3.17
C ALA A 62 1.33 6.88 3.12
N LEU A 63 1.20 7.97 2.35
CA LEU A 63 -0.06 8.69 2.14
C LEU A 63 -1.10 7.92 1.32
N GLY A 64 -0.69 6.93 0.54
CA GLY A 64 -1.59 6.10 -0.27
C GLY A 64 -2.30 5.03 0.56
N LEU A 65 -1.64 4.48 1.59
CA LEU A 65 -2.16 3.36 2.40
C LEU A 65 -3.50 3.66 3.10
N PRO A 66 -3.74 4.86 3.67
CA PRO A 66 -5.03 5.17 4.28
C PRO A 66 -6.20 5.00 3.33
N ARG A 67 -6.01 5.23 2.02
CA ARG A 67 -7.09 5.07 1.02
C ARG A 67 -7.54 3.62 0.91
N LEU A 68 -6.63 2.64 1.01
CA LEU A 68 -6.99 1.22 1.06
C LEU A 68 -7.80 0.90 2.32
N THR A 69 -7.28 1.27 3.49
CA THR A 69 -7.93 0.96 4.78
C THR A 69 -9.29 1.64 4.92
N HIS A 70 -9.43 2.86 4.43
CA HIS A 70 -10.67 3.62 4.48
C HIS A 70 -11.72 3.02 3.55
N PHE A 71 -11.33 2.67 2.32
CA PHE A 71 -12.21 1.98 1.39
C PHE A 71 -12.75 0.68 1.98
N GLU A 72 -11.85 -0.17 2.51
CA GLU A 72 -12.23 -1.42 3.18
C GLU A 72 -13.18 -1.19 4.36
N PHE A 73 -12.91 -0.18 5.19
CA PHE A 73 -13.76 0.18 6.32
C PHE A 73 -15.16 0.59 5.86
N ILE A 74 -15.28 1.41 4.82
CA ILE A 74 -16.57 1.85 4.28
C ILE A 74 -17.35 0.67 3.69
N CYS A 75 -16.72 -0.19 2.89
CA CYS A 75 -17.39 -1.38 2.35
C CYS A 75 -17.95 -2.24 3.50
N LYS A 76 -17.12 -2.55 4.49
CA LYS A 76 -17.52 -3.36 5.65
C LYS A 76 -18.61 -2.71 6.49
N ALA A 77 -18.56 -1.39 6.70
CA ALA A 77 -19.61 -0.65 7.41
C ALA A 77 -20.96 -0.72 6.68
N ASN A 78 -20.94 -0.83 5.35
CA ASN A 78 -22.13 -1.01 4.51
C ASN A 78 -22.43 -2.47 4.18
N ARG A 79 -21.78 -3.44 4.86
CA ARG A 79 -21.96 -4.89 4.64
C ARG A 79 -21.63 -5.34 3.21
N LEU A 80 -20.73 -4.62 2.54
CA LEU A 80 -20.16 -4.98 1.24
C LEU A 80 -18.79 -5.63 1.45
N GLU A 81 -18.50 -6.68 0.69
CA GLU A 81 -17.14 -7.21 0.62
C GLU A 81 -16.31 -6.30 -0.30
N PRO A 82 -15.20 -5.71 0.17
CA PRO A 82 -14.36 -4.87 -0.67
C PRO A 82 -13.61 -5.72 -1.69
N THR A 83 -13.71 -5.37 -2.96
CA THR A 83 -12.95 -6.02 -4.05
C THR A 83 -12.04 -5.03 -4.76
N PHE A 84 -11.02 -5.56 -5.44
CA PHE A 84 -10.13 -4.77 -6.28
C PHE A 84 -10.90 -3.95 -7.34
N GLU A 85 -11.89 -4.53 -8.00
CA GLU A 85 -12.65 -3.89 -9.08
C GLU A 85 -13.38 -2.66 -8.54
N MET A 86 -14.06 -2.80 -7.41
CA MET A 86 -14.72 -1.67 -6.75
C MET A 86 -13.70 -0.58 -6.40
N PHE A 87 -12.54 -0.94 -5.84
CA PHE A 87 -11.50 0.04 -5.52
C PHE A 87 -10.96 0.77 -6.76
N ASN A 88 -10.76 0.05 -7.86
CA ASN A 88 -10.26 0.57 -9.12
C ASN A 88 -11.25 1.54 -9.81
N VAL A 89 -12.54 1.48 -9.48
CA VAL A 89 -13.53 2.50 -9.91
C VAL A 89 -13.26 3.86 -9.24
N PHE A 90 -12.87 3.87 -7.97
CA PHE A 90 -12.66 5.11 -7.21
C PHE A 90 -11.22 5.64 -7.31
N TYR A 91 -10.25 4.74 -7.44
CA TYR A 91 -8.84 5.06 -7.34
C TYR A 91 -8.02 4.55 -8.53
N PHE A 92 -6.94 5.26 -8.85
CA PHE A 92 -5.95 4.87 -9.84
C PHE A 92 -4.55 4.92 -9.24
N VAL A 93 -3.61 4.13 -9.78
CA VAL A 93 -2.21 4.19 -9.35
C VAL A 93 -1.50 5.36 -10.02
N SER A 94 -0.74 6.13 -9.24
CA SER A 94 0.21 7.12 -9.75
C SER A 94 1.61 6.77 -9.28
N TYR A 95 2.62 7.26 -9.99
CA TYR A 95 4.02 7.17 -9.57
C TYR A 95 4.61 8.58 -9.46
N THR A 96 5.18 8.91 -8.29
CA THR A 96 5.74 10.24 -8.04
C THR A 96 6.90 10.13 -7.05
N SER A 97 8.02 10.77 -7.38
CA SER A 97 9.20 10.86 -6.51
C SER A 97 9.70 9.51 -5.96
N GLY A 98 9.70 8.47 -6.82
CA GLY A 98 10.19 7.14 -6.49
C GLY A 98 9.17 6.16 -5.91
N PHE A 99 7.92 6.59 -5.67
CA PHE A 99 6.92 5.78 -4.97
C PHE A 99 5.58 5.75 -5.71
N TYR A 100 4.90 4.62 -5.63
CA TYR A 100 3.52 4.45 -6.08
C TYR A 100 2.54 4.95 -5.02
N SER A 101 1.41 5.48 -5.45
CA SER A 101 0.30 5.86 -4.57
C SER A 101 -1.03 5.59 -5.26
N PHE A 102 -2.12 5.57 -4.51
CA PHE A 102 -3.47 5.41 -5.04
C PHE A 102 -4.15 6.76 -5.03
N ASN A 103 -4.43 7.41 -6.15
CA ASN A 103 -5.12 8.71 -6.20
C ASN A 103 -6.58 8.57 -6.59
N SER A 104 -7.43 9.48 -6.10
CA SER A 104 -8.84 9.51 -6.46
C SER A 104 -9.01 9.83 -7.94
N ARG A 105 -9.88 9.10 -8.64
CA ARG A 105 -10.29 9.45 -10.00
C ARG A 105 -11.15 10.72 -9.96
N THR A 106 -10.84 11.69 -10.81
CA THR A 106 -11.53 13.00 -10.85
C THR A 106 -12.76 13.00 -11.76
N SER A 107 -12.98 11.92 -12.52
CA SER A 107 -14.05 11.80 -13.52
C SER A 107 -15.36 11.31 -12.88
N GLY A 108 -16.11 12.22 -12.25
CA GLY A 108 -17.51 11.99 -11.84
C GLY A 108 -17.73 11.08 -10.63
N VAL A 109 -16.66 10.55 -10.03
CA VAL A 109 -16.72 9.67 -8.87
C VAL A 109 -16.18 10.40 -7.65
N ASN A 110 -17.00 10.53 -6.60
CA ASN A 110 -16.55 11.10 -5.34
C ASN A 110 -15.63 10.10 -4.62
N PRO A 111 -14.46 10.53 -4.11
CA PRO A 111 -13.61 9.65 -3.34
C PRO A 111 -14.30 9.18 -2.06
N CYS A 112 -14.00 7.96 -1.63
CA CYS A 112 -14.57 7.39 -0.40
C CYS A 112 -14.17 8.18 0.87
N SER A 113 -13.13 9.02 0.79
CA SER A 113 -12.70 9.90 1.88
C SER A 113 -12.78 11.35 1.45
N SER A 114 -13.58 12.15 2.17
CA SER A 114 -13.73 13.60 1.94
C SER A 114 -12.52 14.42 2.38
N ASN A 115 -11.77 13.96 3.38
CA ASN A 115 -10.63 14.68 3.97
C ASN A 115 -9.36 13.81 4.05
N PRO A 116 -8.76 13.39 2.92
CA PRO A 116 -7.53 12.62 2.96
C PRO A 116 -6.35 13.47 3.47
N PRO A 117 -5.35 12.88 4.15
CA PRO A 117 -4.10 13.55 4.49
C PRO A 117 -3.43 14.11 3.22
N LYS A 118 -3.04 15.39 3.26
CA LYS A 118 -2.52 16.11 2.07
C LYS A 118 -1.00 16.02 1.93
N SER A 119 -0.28 15.90 3.04
CA SER A 119 1.17 15.79 3.05
C SER A 119 1.65 14.98 4.24
N LEU A 120 2.82 14.36 4.09
CA LEU A 120 3.52 13.68 5.17
C LEU A 120 5.02 13.91 4.96
N HIS A 121 5.61 14.77 5.77
CA HIS A 121 7.02 15.09 5.70
C HIS A 121 7.85 14.00 6.39
N ASP A 122 9.06 13.76 5.87
CA ASP A 122 10.07 12.88 6.50
C ASP A 122 9.61 11.44 6.81
N TRP A 123 8.58 10.95 6.12
CA TRP A 123 7.99 9.64 6.39
C TRP A 123 8.95 8.48 6.13
N LYS A 124 9.97 8.71 5.29
CA LYS A 124 11.00 7.73 4.89
C LYS A 124 12.14 7.58 5.91
N GLN A 125 12.26 8.48 6.88
CA GLN A 125 13.41 8.56 7.79
C GLN A 125 13.51 7.37 8.77
N LYS A 126 12.38 6.73 9.08
CA LYS A 126 12.34 5.59 10.01
C LYS A 126 11.80 4.37 9.29
N PHE A 127 12.64 3.35 9.16
CA PHE A 127 12.30 2.08 8.54
C PHE A 127 12.95 0.93 9.30
N PHE A 128 12.52 -0.28 8.99
CA PHE A 128 13.08 -1.53 9.50
C PHE A 128 12.92 -2.61 8.44
N TYR A 129 13.71 -3.67 8.57
CA TYR A 129 13.60 -4.85 7.73
C TYR A 129 12.76 -5.90 8.43
N ILE A 130 11.93 -6.61 7.66
CA ILE A 130 11.09 -7.70 8.16
C ILE A 130 11.13 -8.86 7.17
N ARG A 131 10.99 -10.10 7.64
CA ARG A 131 10.96 -11.26 6.76
C ARG A 131 9.86 -11.12 5.71
N ARG A 132 10.17 -11.40 4.44
CA ARG A 132 9.21 -11.32 3.33
C ARG A 132 7.95 -12.15 3.60
N GLY A 133 8.11 -13.34 4.18
CA GLY A 133 7.01 -14.27 4.49
C GLY A 133 5.99 -13.77 5.52
N VAL A 134 6.22 -12.61 6.16
CA VAL A 134 5.19 -11.94 6.99
C VAL A 134 4.07 -11.36 6.13
N ILE A 135 4.37 -11.05 4.88
CA ILE A 135 3.38 -10.66 3.89
C ILE A 135 2.81 -11.92 3.23
N PRO A 136 1.48 -12.14 3.28
CA PRO A 136 0.84 -13.36 2.79
C PRO A 136 0.69 -13.44 1.27
N VAL A 137 1.43 -12.62 0.51
CA VAL A 137 1.40 -12.60 -0.95
C VAL A 137 2.80 -12.39 -1.49
N ASP A 138 3.13 -13.09 -2.59
CA ASP A 138 4.35 -12.80 -3.32
C ASP A 138 4.15 -11.51 -4.12
N MET A 139 5.02 -10.53 -3.86
CA MET A 139 4.96 -9.23 -4.52
C MET A 139 6.24 -9.03 -5.33
N HIS A 140 6.09 -8.80 -6.62
CA HIS A 140 7.18 -8.39 -7.49
C HIS A 140 7.59 -6.95 -7.17
N TYR A 141 8.87 -6.71 -6.93
CA TYR A 141 9.41 -5.36 -6.81
C TYR A 141 9.58 -4.78 -8.21
N ARG A 142 8.76 -3.79 -8.57
CA ARG A 142 8.74 -3.24 -9.93
C ARG A 142 9.97 -2.38 -10.22
N ALA A 143 10.58 -2.56 -11.38
CA ALA A 143 11.60 -1.64 -11.88
C ALA A 143 10.95 -0.32 -12.34
N GLU A 144 11.69 0.79 -12.26
CA GLU A 144 11.17 2.12 -12.69
C GLU A 144 10.74 2.12 -14.17
N SER A 145 11.43 1.34 -15.01
CA SER A 145 11.10 1.17 -16.43
C SER A 145 9.74 0.52 -16.69
N GLU A 146 9.17 -0.19 -15.71
CA GLU A 146 7.84 -0.79 -15.82
C GLU A 146 6.71 0.24 -15.65
N GLY A 147 7.01 1.43 -15.13
CA GLY A 147 6.07 2.54 -15.00
C GLY A 147 4.85 2.27 -14.12
N VAL A 148 3.76 3.01 -14.37
CA VAL A 148 2.47 2.82 -13.71
C VAL A 148 1.76 1.60 -14.29
N PRO A 149 1.24 0.68 -13.45
CA PRO A 149 0.48 -0.48 -13.91
C PRO A 149 -0.71 -0.06 -14.79
N LYS A 150 -0.84 -0.69 -15.95
CA LYS A 150 -2.01 -0.51 -16.82
C LYS A 150 -3.11 -1.47 -16.35
N VAL A 151 -4.19 -0.91 -15.82
CA VAL A 151 -5.37 -1.68 -15.43
C VAL A 151 -6.56 -1.14 -16.22
N ASN A 152 -7.23 -2.03 -16.95
CA ASN A 152 -8.47 -1.70 -17.63
C ASN A 152 -9.56 -1.54 -16.56
N VAL A 153 -10.27 -0.40 -16.58
CA VAL A 153 -11.46 -0.23 -15.75
C VAL A 153 -12.60 -0.90 -16.51
N SER A 154 -13.11 -2.05 -16.03
CA SER A 154 -14.40 -2.55 -16.51
C SER A 154 -15.47 -1.61 -15.94
N ILE A 155 -16.12 -0.86 -16.81
CA ILE A 155 -17.27 -0.02 -16.43
C ILE A 155 -18.52 -0.85 -16.72
N ASP A 156 -18.68 -1.97 -16.03
CA ASP A 156 -19.89 -2.81 -16.12
C ASP A 156 -20.75 -2.65 -14.86
N PHE A 157 -20.84 -1.41 -14.34
CA PHE A 157 -21.80 -1.03 -13.31
C PHE A 157 -22.81 -0.06 -13.89
N VAL A 158 -23.58 -0.55 -14.86
CA VAL A 158 -24.86 0.03 -15.28
C VAL A 158 -25.85 -1.11 -15.38
N GLU A 159 -26.59 -1.34 -14.29
CA GLU A 159 -27.99 -1.75 -14.29
C GLU A 159 -28.61 -1.49 -12.90
#